data_AF-K2G144-F1
#
_entry.id   AF-K2G144-F1
#
_cell.length_a   1.000
_cell.length_b   1.000
_cell.length_c   1.000
_cell.angle_alpha   90.00
_cell.angle_beta   90.00
_cell.angle_gamma   90.00
#
_symmetry.space_group_name_H-M   'P 1'
#
loop_
_entity.id
_entity.type
_entity.pdbx_description
1 polymer ?
#
loop_
_entity_poly.entity_id
_entity_poly.type
_entity_poly.pdbx_seq_one_letter_code
_entity_poly.pdbx_strand_id
1 'polypeptide(L)' 'MVGSLIGIAYSNWNQSMQFGNIKVLILATYFMPIFSSVMSMLILDVRPELSFWIGTALVSVGAIVCWKSTAIS' A
#
# COMPACT_ATOMS: atom_id res chain seq x y z
N MET A 1 17.42 8.92 13.71
CA MET A 1 16.10 8.25 13.87
C MET A 1 15.52 7.81 12.53
N VAL A 2 15.29 8.70 11.57
CA VAL A 2 14.73 8.35 10.24
C VAL A 2 15.58 7.33 9.48
N GLY A 3 16.92 7.45 9.53
CA GLY A 3 17.83 6.49 8.87
C GLY A 3 17.67 5.04 9.35
N SER A 4 17.35 4.82 10.62
CA SER A 4 17.10 3.48 11.16
C SER A 4 15.80 2.89 10.63
N LEU A 5 14.75 3.70 10.51
CA LEU A 5 13.47 3.29 9.92
C LEU A 5 13.62 2.92 8.46
N ILE A 6 14.36 3.73 7.70
CA ILE A 6 14.66 3.45 6.28
C ILE A 6 15.49 2.17 6.15
N GLY A 7 16.50 1.95 7.01
CA GLY A 7 17.30 0.73 7.03
C GLY A 7 16.47 -0.53 7.27
N ILE A 8 15.53 -0.49 8.23
CA ILE A 8 14.59 -1.58 8.49
C ILE A 8 13.67 -1.81 7.29
N ALA A 9 13.10 -0.74 6.71
CA ALA A 9 12.23 -0.84 5.54
C ALA A 9 12.95 -1.50 4.34
N TYR A 10 14.20 -1.12 4.07
CA TYR A 10 15.01 -1.73 3.01
C TYR A 10 15.34 -3.20 3.30
N SER A 11 15.67 -3.54 4.55
CA SER A 11 15.91 -4.93 4.94
C SER A 11 14.67 -5.79 4.71
N ASN A 12 13.49 -5.31 5.13
CA ASN A 12 12.20 -5.97 4.91
C ASN A 12 11.85 -6.09 3.42
N TRP A 13 12.14 -5.06 2.61
CA TRP A 13 11.96 -5.09 1.16
C TRP A 13 12.83 -6.17 0.51
N ASN A 14 14.12 -6.21 0.85
CA ASN A 14 15.05 -7.19 0.33
C ASN A 14 14.63 -8.62 0.69
N GLN A 15 14.24 -8.84 1.96
CA GLN A 15 13.72 -10.13 2.42
C GLN A 15 12.45 -10.55 1.66
N SER A 16 11.55 -9.60 1.39
CA SER A 16 10.30 -9.85 0.65
C SER A 16 10.55 -10.17 -0.82
N MET A 17 11.60 -9.62 -1.45
CA MET A 17 11.96 -9.98 -2.83
C MET A 17 12.66 -11.34 -2.92
N GLN A 18 13.48 -11.70 -1.93
CA GLN A 18 14.24 -12.95 -1.94
C GLN A 18 13.40 -14.17 -1.57
N PHE A 19 12.48 -14.03 -0.60
CA PHE A 19 11.70 -15.16 -0.07
C PHE A 19 10.19 -14.98 -0.16
N GLY A 20 9.70 -13.78 -0.51
CA GLY A 20 8.28 -13.48 -0.57
C GLY A 20 7.64 -13.87 -1.91
N ASN A 21 6.36 -14.22 -1.87
CA ASN A 21 5.58 -14.41 -3.09
C ASN A 21 5.28 -13.04 -3.71
N ILE A 22 5.87 -12.77 -4.88
CA ILE A 22 5.72 -11.49 -5.60
C ILE A 22 4.24 -11.10 -5.78
N LYS A 23 3.32 -12.07 -5.93
CA LYS A 23 1.87 -11.78 -6.04
C LYS A 23 1.32 -11.12 -4.76
N VAL A 24 1.79 -11.55 -3.59
CA VAL A 24 1.39 -10.98 -2.30
C VAL A 24 2.00 -9.60 -2.11
N LEU A 25 3.24 -9.40 -2.56
CA LEU A 25 3.92 -8.09 -2.51
C LEU A 25 3.19 -7.05 -3.39
N ILE A 26 2.80 -7.46 -4.61
CA ILE A 26 2.00 -6.64 -5.53
C ILE A 26 0.65 -6.30 -4.90
N LEU A 27 -0.04 -7.31 -4.34
CA LEU A 27 -1.33 -7.09 -3.67
C LEU A 27 -1.19 -6.11 -2.50
N ALA A 28 -0.17 -6.26 -1.66
CA ALA A 28 0.11 -5.35 -0.55
C ALA A 28 0.33 -3.91 -1.01
N THR A 29 1.00 -3.72 -2.16
CA THR A 29 1.23 -2.39 -2.75
C THR A 29 -0.08 -1.75 -3.25
N TYR A 30 -1.05 -2.53 -3.73
CA TYR A 30 -2.37 -2.00 -4.12
C TYR A 30 -3.26 -1.63 -2.92
N PHE A 31 -2.99 -2.21 -1.75
CA PHE A 31 -3.62 -1.83 -0.49
C PHE A 31 -2.94 -0.63 0.21
N MET A 32 -1.81 -0.16 -0.30
CA MET A 32 -1.06 0.98 0.26
C MET A 32 -1.88 2.26 0.47
N PRO A 33 -2.82 2.67 -0.42
CA PRO A 33 -3.65 3.86 -0.21
C PRO A 33 -4.52 3.74 1.04
N ILE A 34 -5.06 2.54 1.28
CA ILE A 34 -5.91 2.24 2.45
C ILE A 34 -5.04 2.19 3.71
N PHE A 35 -3.90 1.50 3.65
CA PHE A 35 -2.99 1.41 4.80
C PHE A 35 -2.46 2.80 5.22
N SER A 36 -2.04 3.61 4.26
CA SER A 36 -1.61 4.99 4.49
C SER A 36 -2.72 5.82 5.14
N SER A 37 -3.95 5.71 4.64
CA SER A 37 -5.11 6.39 5.19
C SER A 37 -5.42 6.01 6.63
N VAL A 38 -5.37 4.72 6.96
CA VAL A 38 -5.58 4.22 8.33
C VAL A 38 -4.45 4.72 9.26
N MET A 39 -3.20 4.69 8.80
CA MET A 39 -2.08 5.21 9.60
C MET A 39 -2.21 6.72 9.83
N SER A 40 -2.62 7.49 8.82
CA SER A 40 -2.90 8.92 8.98
C SER A 40 -4.05 9.18 9.95
N MET A 41 -5.13 8.38 9.91
CA MET A 41 -6.20 8.45 10.92
C MET A 41 -5.65 8.24 12.34
N LEU A 42 -4.83 7.20 12.54
CA LEU A 42 -4.26 6.87 13.85
C LEU A 42 -3.30 7.93 14.38
N ILE A 43 -2.51 8.55 13.49
CA ILE A 43 -1.53 9.58 13.88
C ILE A 43 -2.21 10.92 14.17
N LEU A 44 -3.24 11.29 13.38
CA LEU A 44 -3.91 12.58 13.49
C LEU A 44 -5.17 12.53 14.38
N ASP A 45 -5.60 11.36 14.84
CA ASP A 45 -6.84 11.10 15.59
C ASP A 45 -8.10 11.71 14.94
N VAL A 46 -8.11 11.76 13.60
CA VAL A 46 -9.19 12.33 12.81
C VAL A 46 -9.96 11.23 12.09
N ARG A 47 -11.28 11.37 11.99
CA ARG A 47 -12.16 10.45 11.24
C ARG A 47 -12.49 11.05 9.87
N PRO A 48 -11.76 10.67 8.80
CA PRO A 48 -12.10 10.93 7.42
C PRO A 48 -13.55 10.63 7.10
N GLU A 49 -14.16 11.54 6.34
CA GLU A 49 -15.51 11.40 5.83
C GLU A 49 -15.64 10.24 4.83
N LEU A 50 -16.88 9.83 4.58
CA LEU A 50 -17.20 8.75 3.64
C LEU A 50 -16.70 9.06 2.20
N SER A 51 -16.68 10.34 1.82
CA SER A 51 -16.15 10.83 0.54
C SER A 51 -14.67 10.48 0.33
N PHE A 52 -13.87 10.57 1.38
CA PHE A 52 -12.46 10.19 1.36
C PHE A 52 -12.27 8.67 1.20
N TRP A 53 -13.14 7.87 1.83
CA TRP A 53 -13.16 6.42 1.66
C TRP A 53 -13.53 5.99 0.23
N ILE A 54 -14.44 6.72 -0.43
CA ILE A 54 -14.76 6.48 -1.84
C ILE A 54 -13.55 6.79 -2.72
N GLY A 55 -12.83 7.88 -2.46
CA GLY A 55 -11.61 8.23 -3.20
C GLY A 55 -10.50 7.18 -3.04
N THR A 56 -10.23 6.75 -1.81
CA THR A 56 -9.22 5.70 -1.53
C THR A 56 -9.60 4.35 -2.13
N ALA A 57 -10.87 3.96 -2.06
CA ALA A 57 -11.37 2.76 -2.73
C ALA A 57 -11.23 2.86 -4.26
N LEU A 58 -11.57 4.01 -4.86
CA LEU A 58 -11.45 4.23 -6.30
C LEU A 58 -10.00 4.12 -6.78
N VAL A 59 -9.04 4.68 -6.02
CA VAL A 59 -7.61 4.56 -6.33
C VAL A 59 -7.13 3.12 -6.22
N SER A 60 -7.52 2.39 -5.17
CA SER A 60 -7.19 0.96 -5.03
C SER A 60 -7.80 0.11 -6.14
N VAL A 61 -9.06 0.37 -6.53
CA VAL A 61 -9.71 -0.32 -7.66
C VAL A 61 -9.01 0.01 -8.98
N GLY A 62 -8.68 1.28 -9.25
CA GLY A 62 -7.96 1.70 -10.44
C GLY A 62 -6.59 1.02 -10.57
N ALA A 63 -5.86 0.87 -9.45
CA ALA A 63 -4.59 0.16 -9.43
C ALA A 63 -4.75 -1.34 -9.76
N ILE A 64 -5.79 -2.00 -9.23
CA ILE A 64 -6.10 -3.40 -9.55
C ILE A 64 -6.51 -3.57 -11.01
N VAL A 65 -7.29 -2.64 -11.57
CA VAL A 65 -7.69 -2.67 -12.99
C VAL A 65 -6.47 -2.51 -13.89
N CYS A 66 -5.59 -1.55 -13.58
CA CYS A 66 -4.34 -1.34 -14.31
C CYS A 66 -3.44 -2.58 -14.25
N TRP A 67 -3.32 -3.21 -13.07
CA TRP A 67 -2.60 -4.47 -12.91
C TRP A 67 -3.14 -5.58 -13.80
N LYS A 68 -4.47 -5.78 -13.81
CA LYS A 68 -5.08 -6.77 -14.70
C LYS A 68 -4.78 -6.46 -16.15
N SER A 69 -4.81 -5.20 -16.55
CA SER A 69 -4.47 -4.80 -17.91
C SER A 69 -3.02 -5.16 -18.26
N THR A 70 -2.06 -4.92 -17.36
CA THR A 70 -0.65 -5.27 -17.58
C THR A 70 -0.40 -6.77 -17.50
N ALA A 71 -1.15 -7.51 -16.69
CA ALA A 71 -1.01 -8.96 -16.55
C ALA A 71 -1.66 -9.75 -17.71
N ILE A 72 -2.49 -9.11 -18.54
CA ILE A 72 -3.21 -9.73 -19.67
C ILE A 72 -2.51 -9.47 -21.02
N SER A 73 -1.59 -8.48 -21.10
CA SER A 73 -0.68 -8.29 -22.26
C SER A 73 0.56 -9.16 -22.16
#